data_AF-G6F387-F1
#
_entry.id   AF-G6F387-F1
#
_cell.length_a   1.000
_cell.length_b   1.000
_cell.length_c   1.000
_cell.angle_alpha   90.00
_cell.angle_beta   90.00
_cell.angle_gamma   90.00
#
_symmetry.space_group_name_H-M   'P 1'
#
loop_
_entity.id
_entity.type
_entity.pdbx_description
1 polymer ?
#
loop_
_entity_poly.entity_id
_entity_poly.type
_entity_poly.pdbx_seq_one_letter_code
_entity_poly.pdbx_strand_id
1 'polypeptide(L)' 'MHGIDIEGALNEVNRSNWSKFVDGKPVFDENGKIKKGDGYTPPDLSKFAGDKK' A
#
# COMPACT_ATOMS: atom_id res chain seq x y z
N MET A 1 -8.19 8.88 19.94
CA MET A 1 -7.62 8.67 18.60
C MET A 1 -8.41 9.55 17.63
N HIS A 2 -7.78 10.34 16.76
CA HIS A 2 -8.37 11.44 15.97
C HIS A 2 -9.40 11.03 14.88
N GLY A 3 -10.29 10.05 15.13
CA GLY A 3 -11.23 9.55 14.11
C GLY A 3 -10.55 8.88 12.92
N ILE A 4 -9.28 8.49 13.07
CA ILE A 4 -8.49 7.81 12.03
C ILE A 4 -8.92 6.34 11.99
N ASP A 5 -9.29 5.85 10.81
CA ASP A 5 -9.52 4.44 10.55
C ASP A 5 -8.19 3.73 10.29
N ILE A 6 -7.54 3.27 11.35
CA ILE A 6 -6.24 2.60 11.26
C ILE A 6 -6.36 1.23 10.57
N GLU A 7 -7.41 0.47 10.83
CA GLU A 7 -7.59 -0.85 10.23
C GLU A 7 -7.82 -0.75 8.72
N GLY A 8 -8.67 0.18 8.29
CA GLY A 8 -8.87 0.47 6.87
C GLY A 8 -7.59 0.93 6.18
N ALA A 9 -6.85 1.84 6.81
CA ALA A 9 -5.56 2.30 6.29
C ALA A 9 -4.53 1.15 6.15
N LEU A 10 -4.45 0.27 7.15
CA LEU A 10 -3.55 -0.88 7.11
C LEU A 10 -3.92 -1.86 5.99
N ASN A 11 -5.22 -2.12 5.80
CA ASN A 11 -5.71 -2.97 4.72
C ASN A 11 -5.37 -2.37 3.34
N GLU A 12 -5.51 -1.06 3.16
CA GLU A 12 -5.18 -0.39 1.90
C GLU A 12 -3.67 -0.40 1.60
N VAL A 13 -2.82 -0.20 2.62
CA VAL A 13 -1.37 -0.35 2.48
C VAL A 13 -1.01 -1.79 2.10
N ASN A 14 -1.64 -2.78 2.73
CA ASN A 14 -1.41 -4.18 2.42
C ASN A 14 -1.81 -4.50 0.96
N ARG A 15 -2.99 -4.05 0.51
CA ARG A 15 -3.44 -4.17 -0.89
C ARG A 15 -2.42 -3.56 -1.86
N SER A 16 -1.94 -2.34 -1.59
CA SER A 16 -0.92 -1.71 -2.43
C SER A 16 0.41 -2.48 -2.42
N ASN A 17 0.82 -3.05 -1.29
CA ASN A 17 2.03 -3.88 -1.24
C ASN A 17 1.89 -5.16 -2.07
N TRP A 18 0.75 -5.84 -2.03
CA TRP A 18 0.49 -7.01 -2.87
C TRP A 18 0.45 -6.68 -4.37
N SER A 19 0.03 -5.47 -4.76
CA SER A 19 0.07 -5.04 -6.17
C SER A 19 1.49 -4.96 -6.75
N LYS A 20 2.54 -4.98 -5.92
CA LYS A 20 3.94 -5.00 -6.38
C LYS A 20 4.36 -6.38 -6.91
N PHE A 21 3.62 -7.43 -6.58
CA PHE A 21 3.95 -8.79 -6.95
C PHE A 21 3.55 -9.03 -8.41
N VAL A 22 4.39 -9.75 -9.14
CA VAL A 22 4.14 -10.18 -10.53
C VAL A 22 3.99 -11.69 -10.50
N ASP A 23 2.85 -12.19 -11.01
CA ASP A 23 2.49 -13.62 -10.96
C ASP A 23 2.61 -14.25 -9.56
N GLY A 24 2.22 -13.48 -8.53
CA GLY A 24 2.28 -13.92 -7.14
C GLY A 24 3.69 -13.97 -6.54
N LYS A 25 4.72 -13.44 -7.23
CA LYS A 25 6.10 -13.42 -6.76
C LYS A 25 6.62 -11.99 -6.54
N PRO A 26 7.38 -11.74 -5.46
CA PRO A 26 8.08 -10.48 -5.29
C PRO A 26 9.23 -10.38 -6.28
N VAL A 27 9.43 -9.21 -6.87
CA VAL A 27 10.61 -8.92 -7.70
C VAL A 27 11.45 -7.87 -7.00
N PHE A 28 12.75 -8.11 -6.89
CA PHE A 28 13.65 -7.26 -6.12
C PHE A 28 14.46 -6.33 -7.03
N ASP A 29 14.84 -5.15 -6.51
CA ASP A 29 15.85 -4.27 -7.11
C ASP A 29 17.28 -4.69 -6.70
N GLU A 30 18.28 -3.96 -7.19
CA GLU A 30 19.70 -4.23 -6.91
C GLU A 30 20.07 -4.15 -5.42
N ASN A 31 19.26 -3.48 -4.61
CA ASN A 31 19.44 -3.35 -3.16
C ASN A 31 18.64 -4.40 -2.37
N GLY A 32 18.00 -5.35 -3.05
CA GLY A 32 17.18 -6.39 -2.42
C GLY A 32 15.82 -5.91 -1.93
N LYS A 33 15.32 -4.75 -2.41
CA LYS A 33 14.00 -4.23 -2.06
C LYS A 33 12.96 -4.64 -3.10
N ILE A 34 11.74 -4.96 -2.67
CA ILE A 34 10.63 -5.25 -3.60
C ILE A 34 10.36 -4.02 -4.47
N LYS A 35 10.56 -4.17 -5.79
CA LYS A 35 10.34 -3.13 -6.78
C LYS A 35 8.85 -2.92 -7.04
N LYS A 36 8.49 -1.74 -7.54
CA LYS A 36 7.15 -1.48 -8.07
C LYS A 36 7.10 -2.05 -9.49
N GLY A 37 6.45 -3.18 -9.69
CA GLY A 37 6.23 -3.77 -11.02
C GLY A 37 5.10 -3.07 -11.80
N ASP A 38 4.87 -3.49 -13.04
CA ASP A 38 3.90 -2.85 -13.96
C ASP A 38 2.45 -2.86 -13.44
N GLY A 39 2.10 -3.82 -12.57
CA GLY A 39 0.80 -3.91 -11.90
C GLY A 39 0.64 -3.07 -10.63
N TYR A 40 1.66 -2.29 -10.25
CA TYR A 40 1.64 -1.52 -9.00
C TYR A 40 0.55 -0.45 -9.00
N THR A 41 -0.20 -0.39 -7.90
CA THR A 41 -1.15 0.69 -7.62
C THR A 41 -0.84 1.30 -6.25
N PRO A 42 -0.65 2.64 -6.15
CA PRO A 42 -0.36 3.30 -4.88
C PRO A 42 -1.54 3.21 -3.91
N PRO A 43 -1.29 3.28 -2.59
CA PRO A 43 -2.38 3.31 -1.62
C PRO A 43 -3.07 4.68 -1.62
N ASP A 44 -4.40 4.70 -1.54
CA ASP A 44 -5.17 5.93 -1.30
C ASP A 44 -5.61 6.01 0.17
N LEU A 45 -4.87 6.79 0.96
CA LEU A 45 -5.15 6.96 2.39
C LEU A 45 -6.09 8.13 2.72
N SER A 46 -6.53 8.87 1.70
CA SER A 46 -7.32 10.09 1.91
C SER A 46 -8.65 9.85 2.61
N LYS A 47 -9.16 8.62 2.53
CA LYS A 47 -10.44 8.15 3.09
C LYS A 47 -10.34 7.69 4.56
N PHE A 48 -9.12 7.43 5.04
CA PHE A 48 -8.87 6.91 6.39
C PHE A 48 -8.29 7.97 7.32
N ALA A 49 -7.83 9.09 6.76
CA ALA A 49 -7.46 10.25 7.55
C ALA A 49 -8.71 10.79 8.25
N GLY A 50 -8.61 10.95 9.58
CA GLY A 50 -9.65 11.62 10.36
C GLY A 50 -9.87 13.06 9.90
N ASP A 51 -10.95 13.69 10.38
CA ASP A 51 -11.49 14.95 9.86
C ASP A 51 -10.43 15.94 9.32
N LYS A 52 -10.53 16.22 8.02
CA LYS A 52 -9.86 17.36 7.39
C LYS A 52 -10.53 18.62 7.90
N LYS A 53 -9.97 19.22 8.95
CA LYS A 53 -10.31 20.60 9.34
C LYS A 53 -9.85 21.59 8.28
#